data_AF-A0A6V7M0R1-F1
#
_entry.id   AF-A0A6V7M0R1-F1
#
_cell.length_a   1.000
_cell.length_b   1.000
_cell.length_c   1.000
_cell.angle_alpha   90.00
_cell.angle_beta   90.00
_cell.angle_gamma   90.00
#
_symmetry.space_group_name_H-M   'P 1'
#
loop_
_entity.id
_entity.type
_entity.pdbx_description
1 polymer ?
#
loop_
_entity_poly.entity_id
_entity_poly.type
_entity_poly.pdbx_seq_one_letter_code
_entity_poly.pdbx_strand_id
1 'polypeptide(L)'
;MMFGDTPPNIVIEVKTDKYASRRIHCREDGIVLYDYGDKTKNEKYEIILHRPCDESLHLAYSLFRSDSLEVAETRFIVYKDKIPPLMQICRELCTVQKVQKVCDALSNHPTWTLAHLAAYLALSDCFQ
;
A
#
# COMPACT_ATOMS: atom_id res chain seq x y z
N MET A 1 10.22 -16.24 -4.07
CA MET A 1 10.89 -15.10 -4.70
C MET A 1 10.33 -13.83 -4.08
N MET A 2 11.02 -13.27 -3.09
CA MET A 2 10.52 -12.15 -2.28
C MET A 2 11.71 -11.23 -2.00
N PHE A 3 11.52 -9.92 -2.26
CA PHE A 3 12.43 -8.80 -1.96
C PHE A 3 13.71 -8.60 -2.80
N GLY A 4 14.02 -9.44 -3.78
CA GLY A 4 15.28 -9.29 -4.56
C GLY A 4 15.20 -8.44 -5.84
N ASP A 5 14.03 -8.38 -6.48
CA ASP A 5 13.94 -7.89 -7.88
C ASP A 5 13.06 -6.63 -8.03
N THR A 6 12.22 -6.34 -7.04
CA THR A 6 11.22 -5.26 -7.13
C THR A 6 11.52 -4.15 -6.13
N PRO A 7 11.68 -2.88 -6.59
CA PRO A 7 11.98 -1.76 -5.72
C PRO A 7 10.96 -1.58 -4.59
N PRO A 8 11.35 -1.04 -3.43
CA PRO A 8 10.51 -0.99 -2.22
C PRO A 8 9.22 -0.18 -2.39
N ASN A 9 9.22 0.80 -3.29
CA ASN A 9 8.13 1.73 -3.60
C ASN A 9 7.26 1.29 -4.78
N ILE A 10 7.49 0.10 -5.34
CA ILE A 10 6.68 -0.43 -6.43
C ILE A 10 5.52 -1.25 -5.86
N VAL A 11 4.31 -0.85 -6.19
CA VAL A 11 3.06 -1.53 -5.86
C VAL A 11 2.99 -2.81 -6.67
N ILE A 12 2.76 -3.92 -5.98
CA ILE A 12 2.54 -5.23 -6.60
C ILE A 12 1.30 -5.90 -6.04
N GLU A 13 0.64 -6.69 -6.86
CA GLU A 13 -0.47 -7.54 -6.42
C GLU A 13 0.08 -8.79 -5.72
N VAL A 14 -0.48 -9.10 -4.55
CA VAL A 14 -0.05 -10.21 -3.70
C VAL A 14 -1.26 -10.99 -3.21
N LYS A 15 -1.02 -12.27 -2.86
CA LYS A 15 -2.04 -13.12 -2.27
C LYS A 15 -2.07 -12.97 -0.75
N THR A 16 -3.25 -12.78 -0.16
CA THR A 16 -3.44 -12.62 1.30
C THR A 16 -3.00 -13.85 2.09
N ASP A 17 -3.08 -15.05 1.49
CA ASP A 17 -2.60 -16.30 2.09
C ASP A 17 -1.13 -16.26 2.53
N LYS A 18 -0.29 -15.47 1.82
CA LYS A 18 1.13 -15.27 2.17
C LYS A 18 1.34 -14.52 3.49
N TYR A 19 0.29 -13.89 4.00
CA TYR A 19 0.30 -13.04 5.18
C TYR A 19 -0.47 -13.66 6.36
N ALA A 20 -1.10 -14.83 6.17
CA ALA A 20 -1.87 -15.51 7.21
C ALA A 20 -1.03 -15.89 8.45
N SER A 21 0.25 -16.22 8.26
CA SER A 21 1.18 -16.58 9.33
C SER A 21 2.13 -15.44 9.72
N ARG A 22 1.97 -14.24 9.14
CA ARG A 22 2.82 -13.08 9.44
C ARG A 22 2.28 -12.34 10.65
N ARG A 23 3.20 -11.76 11.42
CA ARG A 23 2.80 -10.93 12.55
C ARG A 23 2.36 -9.56 12.03
N ILE A 24 1.34 -9.03 12.71
CA ILE A 24 0.74 -7.75 12.39
C ILE A 24 1.36 -6.74 13.34
N HIS A 25 2.07 -5.76 12.80
CA HIS A 25 2.61 -4.66 13.57
C HIS A 25 1.52 -3.61 13.81
N CYS A 26 0.80 -3.19 12.76
CA CYS A 26 -0.34 -2.26 12.85
C CYS A 26 -1.41 -2.62 11.81
N ARG A 27 -2.68 -2.36 12.14
CA ARG A 27 -3.83 -2.58 11.25
C ARG A 27 -4.86 -1.47 11.42
N GLU A 28 -5.24 -0.84 10.32
CA GLU A 28 -6.25 0.22 10.27
C GLU A 28 -7.06 0.10 8.98
N ASP A 29 -8.39 0.23 9.07
CA ASP A 29 -9.36 0.35 7.95
C ASP A 29 -8.92 -0.22 6.57
N GLY A 30 -8.58 -1.52 6.51
CA GLY A 30 -8.21 -2.19 5.26
C GLY A 30 -6.73 -2.10 4.85
N ILE A 31 -5.88 -1.38 5.58
CA ILE A 31 -4.42 -1.39 5.44
C ILE A 31 -3.75 -2.07 6.66
N VAL A 32 -2.68 -2.81 6.41
CA VAL A 32 -1.95 -3.57 7.44
C VAL A 32 -0.45 -3.44 7.23
N LEU A 33 0.26 -3.09 8.29
CA LEU A 33 1.72 -3.16 8.37
C LEU A 33 2.11 -4.51 8.97
N TYR A 34 2.72 -5.37 8.18
CA TYR A 34 3.23 -6.67 8.62
C TYR A 34 4.71 -6.59 8.95
N ASP A 35 5.09 -7.33 9.98
CA ASP A 35 6.48 -7.72 10.20
C ASP A 35 6.70 -9.15 9.70
N TYR A 36 7.75 -9.35 8.91
CA TYR A 36 8.18 -10.67 8.48
C TYR A 36 9.71 -10.75 8.57
N GLY A 37 10.23 -10.45 9.76
CA GLY A 37 11.61 -10.72 10.10
C GLY A 37 11.81 -12.17 10.56
N ASP A 38 12.88 -12.82 10.10
CA ASP A 38 13.40 -13.97 10.84
C ASP A 38 13.98 -13.44 12.16
N LYS A 39 13.65 -14.08 13.28
CA LYS A 39 13.99 -13.65 14.66
C LYS A 39 15.49 -13.37 14.86
N THR A 40 16.35 -13.76 13.92
CA THR A 40 17.79 -13.79 14.10
C THR A 40 18.58 -12.78 13.28
N LYS A 41 18.06 -12.06 12.26
CA LYS A 41 18.97 -11.11 11.55
C LYS A 41 18.45 -10.02 10.62
N ASN A 42 17.16 -9.89 10.30
CA ASN A 42 16.70 -8.75 9.49
C ASN A 42 15.21 -8.54 9.73
N GLU A 43 14.87 -7.51 10.50
CA GLU A 43 13.49 -7.04 10.61
C GLU A 43 13.08 -6.45 9.26
N LYS A 44 11.98 -6.95 8.71
CA LYS A 44 11.44 -6.48 7.43
C LYS A 44 9.98 -6.17 7.60
N TYR A 45 9.60 -5.04 7.05
CA TYR A 45 8.29 -4.44 7.17
C TYR A 45 7.67 -4.28 5.80
N GLU A 46 6.37 -4.54 5.73
CA GLU A 46 5.63 -4.51 4.48
C GLU A 46 4.22 -3.96 4.72
N ILE A 47 3.87 -2.90 3.98
CA ILE A 47 2.55 -2.26 4.01
C ILE A 47 1.66 -2.92 2.96
N ILE A 48 0.57 -3.52 3.40
CA ILE A 48 -0.39 -4.23 2.58
C ILE A 48 -1.75 -3.55 2.64
N LEU A 49 -2.32 -3.25 1.48
CA LEU A 49 -3.70 -2.80 1.34
C LEU A 49 -4.57 -3.98 0.90
N HIS A 50 -5.53 -4.36 1.74
CA HIS A 50 -6.55 -5.35 1.43
C HIS A 50 -7.67 -4.69 0.64
N ARG A 51 -8.12 -5.30 -0.45
CA ARG A 51 -9.20 -4.74 -1.27
C ARG A 51 -10.52 -4.82 -0.51
N PRO A 52 -11.28 -3.73 -0.36
CA PRO A 52 -12.53 -3.75 0.38
C PRO A 52 -13.72 -4.40 -0.34
N CYS A 53 -13.61 -4.91 -1.57
CA CYS A 53 -14.83 -5.31 -2.30
C CYS A 53 -14.63 -6.18 -3.57
N ASP A 54 -13.99 -7.35 -3.48
CA ASP A 54 -13.98 -8.27 -4.63
C ASP A 54 -14.22 -9.73 -4.21
N GLU A 55 -14.98 -10.48 -5.02
CA GLU A 55 -15.19 -11.92 -4.90
C GLU A 55 -13.87 -12.70 -4.85
N SER A 56 -12.75 -12.10 -5.32
CA SER A 56 -11.40 -12.54 -5.02
C SER A 56 -10.90 -12.08 -3.64
N LEU A 57 -11.41 -12.71 -2.58
CA LEU A 57 -10.99 -12.56 -1.16
C LEU A 57 -9.48 -12.80 -0.90
N HIS A 58 -8.75 -13.24 -1.92
CA HIS A 58 -7.35 -13.64 -1.82
C HIS A 58 -6.36 -12.59 -2.34
N LEU A 59 -6.80 -11.44 -2.87
CA LEU A 59 -5.91 -10.45 -3.48
C LEU A 59 -5.77 -9.18 -2.63
N ALA A 60 -4.52 -8.72 -2.49
CA ALA A 60 -4.13 -7.49 -1.83
C ALA A 60 -3.02 -6.79 -2.60
N TYR A 61 -2.71 -5.54 -2.23
CA TYR A 61 -1.60 -4.79 -2.80
C TYR A 61 -0.49 -4.59 -1.78
N SER A 62 0.73 -4.95 -2.14
CA SER A 62 1.93 -4.56 -1.39
C SER A 62 2.37 -3.18 -1.84
N LEU A 63 2.12 -2.18 -0.98
CA LEU A 63 2.32 -0.77 -1.29
C LEU A 63 3.76 -0.32 -1.07
N PHE A 64 4.37 -0.80 0.02
CA PHE A 64 5.71 -0.36 0.42
C PHE A 64 6.41 -1.44 1.24
N ARG A 65 7.72 -1.51 1.11
CA ARG A 65 8.59 -2.51 1.72
C ARG A 65 9.83 -1.82 2.31
N SER A 66 10.22 -2.15 3.54
CA SER A 66 11.41 -1.55 4.17
C SER A 66 12.04 -2.48 5.20
N ASP A 67 13.34 -2.33 5.41
CA ASP A 67 14.11 -2.92 6.52
C ASP A 67 14.13 -2.03 7.78
N SER A 68 13.62 -0.80 7.69
CA SER A 68 13.51 0.13 8.83
C SER A 68 12.06 0.30 9.27
N LEU A 69 11.79 0.03 10.55
CA LEU A 69 10.47 0.21 11.14
C LEU A 69 10.02 1.66 11.06
N GLU A 70 10.90 2.60 11.43
CA GLU A 70 10.61 4.04 11.45
C GLU A 70 10.17 4.56 10.08
N VAL A 71 10.83 4.11 9.01
CA VAL A 71 10.48 4.47 7.63
C VAL A 71 9.13 3.86 7.24
N ALA A 72 8.88 2.60 7.61
CA ALA A 72 7.62 1.94 7.33
C ALA A 72 6.44 2.58 8.08
N GLU A 73 6.60 2.91 9.36
CA GLU A 73 5.58 3.58 10.18
C GLU A 73 5.27 4.98 9.66
N THR A 74 6.31 5.78 9.36
CA THR A 74 6.13 7.12 8.79
C THR A 74 5.30 7.06 7.50
N ARG A 75 5.60 6.08 6.63
CA ARG A 75 4.83 5.88 5.40
C ARG A 75 3.41 5.37 5.69
N PHE A 76 3.26 4.46 6.65
CA PHE A 76 1.97 3.90 7.05
C PHE A 76 1.02 4.98 7.57
N ILE A 77 1.51 5.93 8.37
CA ILE A 77 0.72 7.05 8.90
C ILE A 77 0.09 7.89 7.78
N VAL A 78 0.84 8.13 6.69
CA VAL A 78 0.34 8.87 5.53
C VAL A 78 -0.66 8.03 4.73
N TYR A 79 -0.38 6.74 4.56
CA TYR A 79 -1.17 5.87 3.69
C TYR A 79 -2.50 5.47 4.31
N LYS A 80 -2.55 5.18 5.60
CA LYS A 80 -3.74 4.68 6.30
C LYS A 80 -4.93 5.63 6.26
N ASP A 81 -4.68 6.93 6.29
CA ASP A 81 -5.72 7.97 6.28
C ASP A 81 -6.21 8.31 4.87
N LYS A 82 -5.42 7.99 3.84
CA LYS A 82 -5.64 8.51 2.47
C LYS A 82 -6.00 7.43 1.47
N ILE A 83 -5.30 6.29 1.51
CA ILE A 83 -5.44 5.25 0.49
C ILE A 83 -6.74 4.47 0.67
N PRO A 84 -7.06 3.90 1.86
CA PRO A 84 -8.31 3.16 2.03
C PRO A 84 -9.59 3.94 1.67
N PRO A 85 -9.82 5.18 2.15
CA PRO A 85 -11.03 5.90 1.81
C PRO A 85 -11.10 6.23 0.31
N LEU A 86 -9.97 6.57 -0.32
CA LEU A 86 -9.92 6.84 -1.76
C LEU A 86 -10.34 5.62 -2.59
N MET A 87 -9.90 4.41 -2.19
CA MET A 87 -10.25 3.16 -2.85
C MET A 87 -11.70 2.74 -2.59
N GLN A 88 -12.26 3.09 -1.42
CA GLN A 88 -13.67 2.87 -1.13
C GLN A 88 -14.59 3.77 -1.98
N ILE A 89 -14.20 5.04 -2.18
CA ILE A 89 -14.99 6.01 -2.96
C ILE A 89 -14.92 5.68 -4.46
N CYS A 90 -13.74 5.36 -4.98
CA CYS A 90 -13.52 5.12 -6.41
C CYS A 90 -12.97 3.71 -6.65
N ARG A 91 -13.86 2.71 -6.79
CA ARG A 91 -13.46 1.32 -7.04
C ARG A 91 -12.65 1.12 -8.32
N GLU A 92 -12.81 2.01 -9.31
CA GLU A 92 -12.02 2.02 -10.54
C GLU A 92 -10.52 2.32 -10.32
N LEU A 93 -10.15 2.80 -9.13
CA LEU A 93 -8.76 3.01 -8.73
C LEU A 93 -8.08 1.74 -8.20
N CYS A 94 -8.83 0.66 -7.98
CA CYS A 94 -8.32 -0.65 -7.54
C CYS A 94 -7.61 -1.40 -8.68
N THR A 95 -6.60 -0.77 -9.27
CA THR A 95 -5.65 -1.38 -10.21
C THR A 95 -4.22 -1.04 -9.77
N VAL A 96 -3.26 -1.94 -10.00
CA VAL A 96 -1.86 -1.75 -9.58
C VAL A 96 -1.31 -0.39 -10.03
N GLN A 97 -1.55 -0.01 -11.28
CA GLN A 97 -1.04 1.24 -11.87
C GLN A 97 -1.62 2.49 -11.19
N LYS A 98 -2.91 2.51 -10.89
CA LYS A 98 -3.55 3.66 -10.24
C LYS A 98 -3.16 3.76 -8.77
N VAL A 99 -3.08 2.63 -8.07
CA VAL A 99 -2.56 2.56 -6.69
C VAL A 99 -1.10 3.03 -6.64
N GLN A 100 -0.27 2.65 -7.62
CA GLN A 100 1.10 3.15 -7.77
C GLN A 100 1.13 4.68 -7.89
N LYS A 101 0.35 5.26 -8.81
CA LYS A 101 0.27 6.73 -8.97
C LYS A 101 -0.10 7.43 -7.66
N VAL A 102 -1.02 6.87 -6.87
CA VAL A 102 -1.37 7.41 -5.55
C VAL A 102 -0.20 7.32 -4.56
N CYS A 103 0.49 6.17 -4.51
CA CYS A 103 1.65 5.98 -3.64
C CYS A 103 2.80 6.92 -3.99
N ASP A 104 3.04 7.16 -5.28
CA ASP A 104 4.04 8.12 -5.77
C ASP A 104 3.66 9.56 -5.44
N ALA A 105 2.40 9.94 -5.67
CA ALA A 105 1.91 11.28 -5.32
C ALA A 105 2.05 11.56 -3.81
N LEU A 106 1.68 10.60 -2.96
CA LEU A 106 1.83 10.71 -1.51
C LEU A 106 3.29 10.67 -1.05
N SER A 107 4.17 10.02 -1.82
CA SER A 107 5.60 10.01 -1.52
C SER A 107 6.27 11.36 -1.80
N ASN A 108 5.85 12.04 -2.87
CA ASN A 108 6.35 13.37 -3.23
C ASN A 108 5.65 14.50 -2.44
N HIS A 109 4.37 14.30 -2.09
CA HIS A 109 3.54 15.30 -1.43
C HIS A 109 2.74 14.70 -0.26
N PRO A 110 3.39 14.38 0.88
CA PRO A 110 2.75 13.70 2.00
C PRO A 110 1.62 14.51 2.65
N THR A 111 1.56 15.82 2.43
CA THR A 111 0.51 16.72 2.96
C THR A 111 -0.74 16.80 2.08
N TRP A 112 -0.75 16.19 0.89
CA TRP A 112 -1.89 16.25 -0.03
C TRP A 112 -3.15 15.61 0.55
N THR A 113 -4.26 16.33 0.50
CA THR A 113 -5.57 15.83 0.93
C THR A 113 -6.19 14.91 -0.13
N LEU A 114 -7.27 14.21 0.22
CA LEU A 114 -8.04 13.39 -0.72
C LEU A 114 -8.49 14.19 -1.96
N ALA A 115 -8.83 15.47 -1.80
CA ALA A 115 -9.22 16.33 -2.91
C ALA A 115 -8.07 16.58 -3.90
N HIS A 116 -6.85 16.79 -3.40
CA HIS A 116 -5.67 16.94 -4.25
C HIS A 116 -5.39 15.66 -5.03
N LEU A 117 -5.48 14.49 -4.37
CA LEU A 117 -5.30 13.20 -5.03
C LEU A 117 -6.37 12.96 -6.10
N ALA A 118 -7.65 13.23 -5.79
CA ALA A 118 -8.75 13.08 -6.74
C ALA A 118 -8.55 13.96 -7.97
N ALA A 119 -8.22 15.24 -7.79
CA ALA A 119 -7.94 16.16 -8.89
C ALA A 119 -6.72 15.71 -9.71
N TYR A 120 -5.63 15.31 -9.06
CA TYR A 120 -4.42 14.82 -9.72
C TYR A 120 -4.71 13.58 -10.58
N LEU A 121 -5.46 12.62 -10.04
CA LEU A 121 -5.83 11.40 -10.75
C LEU A 121 -6.77 11.69 -11.93
N ALA A 122 -7.78 12.54 -11.75
CA ALA A 122 -8.70 12.92 -12.81
C ALA A 122 -7.98 13.65 -13.95
N LEU A 123 -7.08 14.59 -13.63
CA LEU A 123 -6.27 15.27 -14.64
C LEU A 123 -5.33 14.30 -15.34
N SER A 124 -4.71 13.36 -14.62
CA SER A 124 -3.82 12.35 -15.21
C SER A 124 -4.53 11.44 -16.20
N ASP A 125 -5.84 11.21 -16.04
CA ASP A 125 -6.67 10.42 -16.94
C ASP A 125 -7.05 11.21 -18.20
N CYS A 126 -7.28 12.53 -18.08
CA CYS A 126 -7.62 13.41 -19.20
C CYS A 126 -6.49 13.61 -20.24
N PHE A 127 -5.22 13.39 -19.87
CA PHE A 127 -4.07 13.58 -20.75
C PHE A 127 -3.45 12.25 -21.23
N GLN A 128 -4.22 11.15 -21.15
CA GLN A 128 -3.77 9.80 -21.48
C GLN A 128 -4.22 9.33 -22.87
#